data_AF-A0A818BWZ7-F1
#
_entry.id   AF-A0A818BWZ7-F1
#
_cell.length_a   1.000
_cell.length_b   1.000
_cell.length_c   1.000
_cell.angle_alpha   90.00
_cell.angle_beta   90.00
_cell.angle_gamma   90.00
#
_symmetry.space_group_name_H-M   'P 1'
#
loop_
_entity.id
_entity.type
_entity.pdbx_description
1 polymer ?
#
loop_
_entity_poly.entity_id
_entity_poly.type
_entity_poly.pdbx_seq_one_letter_code
_entity_poly.pdbx_strand_id
1 'polypeptide(L)'
;MEPKVGMEFVERTMKNNQDIVGVIFIMTIDQSNISTSNTPFAMIDEHSAIPSEQEILFTMHTVFRVIEIKRTPNNNRLWEVHLTITDDNDPQLSTLTNRIKQEISGTGWYRMGKLMLQVGHFDQAEELYNELLKNASTNSNRAHIYHQLGRLKHQQGKYPKAVKFYEKYLEIKRKTLPEDDASLASTCGNIGLVYKNMNKYSKALEFYEKALEITIISLPANHPDLATSYNNIGAVYDGMDEYPTALEYYEKSRKLREIYLPANHPDLATSYNNIGLVCDNMGEYSKALEFYDKANKINQQSLLANHPHIASGYNNIGTTYYRMGEYSKALPLLEKALSIFRKSLLETHPNIQVVLNSIEEVKKKL
;
A
#
# COMPACT_ATOMS: atom_id res chain seq x y z
N MET A 1 42.47 6.24 5.73
CA MET A 1 42.38 5.96 7.18
C MET A 1 41.17 5.05 7.38
N GLU A 2 41.26 3.96 8.13
CA GLU A 2 40.09 3.06 8.32
C GLU A 2 38.98 3.79 9.11
N PRO A 3 37.70 3.69 8.71
CA PRO A 3 36.60 4.42 9.34
C PRO A 3 36.20 3.77 10.68
N LYS A 4 36.85 4.19 11.77
CA LYS A 4 36.74 3.55 13.09
C LYS A 4 35.33 3.59 13.66
N VAL A 5 34.64 4.74 13.59
CA VAL A 5 33.28 4.89 14.16
C VAL A 5 32.26 4.04 13.39
N GLY A 6 32.32 4.05 12.06
CA GLY A 6 31.42 3.26 11.21
C GLY A 6 31.61 1.76 11.43
N MET A 7 32.86 1.29 11.55
CA MET A 7 33.18 -0.10 11.85
C MET A 7 32.62 -0.53 13.21
N GLU A 8 32.84 0.27 14.25
CA GLU A 8 32.36 -0.04 15.61
C GLU A 8 30.82 -0.15 15.67
N PHE A 9 30.11 0.74 14.98
CA PHE A 9 28.64 0.69 14.90
C PHE A 9 28.13 -0.59 14.21
N VAL A 10 28.74 -0.94 13.07
CA VAL A 10 28.34 -2.12 12.28
C VAL A 10 28.65 -3.40 13.05
N GLU A 11 29.85 -3.51 13.64
CA GLU A 11 30.26 -4.67 14.44
C GLU A 11 29.34 -4.89 15.65
N ARG A 12 29.01 -3.83 16.38
CA ARG A 12 28.09 -3.89 17.53
C ARG A 12 26.68 -4.33 17.10
N THR A 13 26.18 -3.83 15.99
CA THR A 13 24.83 -4.14 15.50
C THR A 13 24.74 -5.58 14.99
N MET A 14 25.74 -6.02 14.22
CA MET A 14 25.80 -7.39 13.68
C MET A 14 26.03 -8.45 14.77
N LYS A 15 26.71 -8.10 15.87
CA LYS A 15 26.89 -9.00 17.02
C LYS A 15 25.55 -9.37 17.68
N ASN A 16 24.57 -8.47 17.64
CA ASN A 16 23.28 -8.64 18.32
C ASN A 16 22.18 -9.24 17.42
N ASN A 17 22.42 -9.42 16.12
CA ASN A 17 21.42 -9.97 15.19
C ASN A 17 22.08 -10.75 14.05
N GLN A 18 21.78 -12.06 13.97
CA GLN A 18 22.38 -12.96 12.98
C GLN A 18 21.80 -12.84 11.57
N ASP A 19 20.67 -12.15 11.41
CA ASP A 19 20.02 -11.96 10.10
C ASP A 19 20.46 -10.69 9.38
N ILE A 20 21.28 -9.84 10.04
CA ILE A 20 21.74 -8.57 9.49
C ILE A 20 23.04 -8.75 8.69
N VAL A 21 23.11 -8.15 7.51
CA VAL A 21 24.34 -8.03 6.72
C VAL A 21 24.84 -6.60 6.80
N GLY A 22 26.11 -6.41 7.16
CA GLY A 22 26.73 -5.10 7.19
C GLY A 22 27.16 -4.67 5.80
N VAL A 23 26.91 -3.42 5.45
CA VAL A 23 27.40 -2.80 4.21
C VAL A 23 28.10 -1.51 4.58
N ILE A 24 29.38 -1.41 4.20
CA ILE A 24 30.19 -0.20 4.38
C ILE A 24 30.39 0.43 3.02
N PHE A 25 30.00 1.69 2.90
CA PHE A 25 30.26 2.50 1.73
C PHE A 25 31.62 3.19 1.90
N ILE A 26 32.56 2.87 1.00
CA ILE A 26 33.88 3.50 0.95
C ILE A 26 33.85 4.48 -0.20
N MET A 27 33.75 5.77 0.11
CA MET A 27 33.72 6.83 -0.89
C MET A 27 35.14 7.35 -1.14
N THR A 28 35.60 7.25 -2.39
CA THR A 28 36.86 7.86 -2.83
C THR A 28 36.56 9.17 -3.55
N ILE A 29 37.22 10.24 -3.12
CA ILE A 29 37.11 11.58 -3.71
C ILE A 29 38.47 11.91 -4.32
N ASP A 30 38.55 11.82 -5.65
CA ASP A 30 39.78 12.15 -6.37
C ASP A 30 39.83 13.65 -6.68
N GLN A 31 40.74 14.37 -6.02
CA GLN A 31 40.95 15.82 -6.20
C GLN A 31 41.34 16.22 -7.62
N SER A 32 41.88 15.31 -8.43
CA SER A 32 42.22 15.59 -9.83
C SER A 32 40.99 15.67 -10.75
N ASN A 33 39.88 15.00 -10.37
CA ASN A 33 38.58 15.08 -11.06
C ASN A 33 37.67 16.21 -10.52
N ILE A 34 38.12 16.94 -9.49
CA ILE A 34 37.34 18.01 -8.84
C ILE A 34 37.36 19.30 -9.68
N SER A 35 38.37 19.53 -10.51
CA SER A 35 38.41 20.69 -11.40
C SER A 35 37.36 20.67 -12.53
N THR A 36 36.67 19.55 -12.75
CA THR A 36 35.64 19.41 -13.79
C THR A 36 34.22 19.15 -13.26
N SER A 37 34.08 18.84 -11.97
CA SER A 37 32.79 18.63 -11.31
C SER A 37 32.24 19.95 -10.74
N ASN A 38 31.02 20.33 -11.13
CA ASN A 38 30.32 21.48 -10.53
C ASN A 38 29.68 21.13 -9.18
N THR A 39 29.85 19.90 -8.67
CA THR A 39 29.22 19.48 -7.42
C THR A 39 29.93 20.15 -6.24
N PRO A 40 29.29 21.08 -5.51
CA PRO A 40 29.90 21.75 -4.39
C PRO A 40 30.07 20.74 -3.24
N PHE A 41 31.26 20.70 -2.65
CA PHE A 41 31.51 20.03 -1.38
C PHE A 41 32.36 20.92 -0.49
N ALA A 42 32.29 20.70 0.82
CA ALA A 42 33.12 21.40 1.79
C ALA A 42 33.73 20.39 2.76
N MET A 43 35.05 20.48 2.96
CA MET A 43 35.70 19.89 4.12
C MET A 43 35.26 20.71 5.34
N ILE A 44 34.73 20.04 6.36
CA ILE A 44 34.24 20.71 7.58
C ILE A 44 35.05 20.29 8.81
N ASP A 45 36.32 19.93 8.60
CA ASP A 45 37.22 19.41 9.65
C ASP A 45 37.29 20.35 10.88
N GLU A 46 37.25 21.67 10.70
CA GLU A 46 37.25 22.67 11.78
C GLU A 46 35.92 22.78 12.56
N HIS A 47 34.85 22.17 12.04
CA HIS A 47 33.51 22.15 12.62
C HIS A 47 33.02 20.73 12.94
N SER A 48 33.88 19.73 12.77
CA SER A 48 33.58 18.32 12.99
C SER A 48 33.24 18.05 14.46
N ALA A 49 32.22 17.22 14.69
CA ALA A 49 31.88 16.74 16.02
C ALA A 49 32.91 15.70 16.54
N ILE A 50 33.70 15.11 15.64
CA ILE A 50 34.68 14.07 15.93
C ILE A 50 36.04 14.50 15.33
N PRO A 51 36.90 15.18 16.11
CA PRO A 51 38.15 15.77 15.59
C PRO A 51 39.16 14.77 15.01
N SER A 52 38.98 13.47 15.26
CA SER A 52 39.83 12.39 14.73
C SER A 52 39.38 11.85 13.37
N GLU A 53 38.25 12.29 12.84
CA GLU A 53 37.70 11.87 11.55
C GLU A 53 37.53 13.07 10.61
N GLN A 54 37.77 12.85 9.32
CA GLN A 54 37.51 13.84 8.29
C GLN A 54 36.03 13.84 7.93
N GLU A 55 35.39 15.00 7.99
CA GLU A 55 33.97 15.16 7.68
C GLU A 55 33.81 16.01 6.42
N ILE A 56 32.96 15.54 5.49
CA ILE A 56 32.77 16.16 4.18
C ILE A 56 31.27 16.37 3.95
N LEU A 57 30.89 17.60 3.62
CA LEU A 57 29.53 17.97 3.30
C LEU A 57 29.33 17.98 1.78
N PHE A 58 28.29 17.29 1.30
CA PHE A 58 27.85 17.29 -0.11
C PHE A 58 26.45 17.85 -0.27
N THR A 59 26.11 18.34 -1.46
CA THR A 59 24.73 18.69 -1.80
C THR A 59 23.88 17.43 -2.01
N MET A 60 22.55 17.52 -1.77
CA MET A 60 21.61 16.39 -1.88
C MET A 60 21.52 15.76 -3.29
N HIS A 61 22.11 16.36 -4.31
CA HIS A 61 22.00 15.89 -5.71
C HIS A 61 23.28 15.21 -6.21
N THR A 62 24.18 14.80 -5.31
CA THR A 62 25.46 14.17 -5.66
C THR A 62 25.26 12.72 -6.12
N VAL A 63 25.76 12.37 -7.31
CA VAL A 63 25.67 11.02 -7.86
C VAL A 63 26.98 10.27 -7.64
N PHE A 64 26.89 9.09 -7.02
CA PHE A 64 28.03 8.20 -6.81
C PHE A 64 27.93 6.97 -7.74
N ARG A 65 29.06 6.60 -8.34
CA ARG A 65 29.21 5.35 -9.10
C ARG A 65 29.79 4.27 -8.22
N VAL A 66 29.15 3.10 -8.19
CA VAL A 66 29.70 1.87 -7.62
C VAL A 66 30.80 1.35 -8.52
N ILE A 67 32.03 1.31 -8.02
CA ILE A 67 33.20 0.81 -8.74
C ILE A 67 33.42 -0.68 -8.44
N GLU A 68 33.34 -1.04 -7.16
CA GLU A 68 33.64 -2.39 -6.70
C GLU A 68 32.72 -2.75 -5.53
N ILE A 69 32.25 -4.00 -5.50
CA ILE A 69 31.58 -4.59 -4.35
C ILE A 69 32.37 -5.83 -3.96
N LYS A 70 32.93 -5.87 -2.75
CA LYS A 70 33.68 -7.02 -2.26
C LYS A 70 33.33 -7.36 -0.82
N ARG A 71 33.56 -8.61 -0.44
CA ARG A 71 33.44 -9.03 0.97
C ARG A 71 34.73 -8.71 1.69
N THR A 72 34.62 -8.27 2.94
CA THR A 72 35.81 -8.09 3.76
C THR A 72 36.46 -9.45 4.04
N PRO A 73 37.80 -9.55 3.99
CA PRO A 73 38.50 -10.82 4.23
C PRO A 73 38.23 -11.42 5.61
N ASN A 74 38.00 -10.55 6.60
CA ASN A 74 37.90 -10.93 8.00
C ASN A 74 36.45 -11.13 8.48
N ASN A 75 35.44 -10.76 7.68
CA ASN A 75 34.04 -10.91 8.03
C ASN A 75 33.19 -11.21 6.79
N ASN A 76 32.72 -12.46 6.68
CA ASN A 76 31.94 -12.95 5.54
C ASN A 76 30.53 -12.35 5.43
N ARG A 77 30.08 -11.60 6.44
CA ARG A 77 28.80 -10.90 6.50
C ARG A 77 28.95 -9.38 6.38
N LEU A 78 30.15 -8.90 6.06
CA LEU A 78 30.45 -7.49 5.85
C LEU A 78 30.90 -7.27 4.40
N TRP A 79 30.18 -6.40 3.71
CA TRP A 79 30.47 -6.00 2.34
C TRP A 79 31.00 -4.58 2.30
N GLU A 80 32.02 -4.37 1.49
CA GLU A 80 32.51 -3.05 1.10
C GLU A 80 31.95 -2.72 -0.27
N VAL A 81 31.34 -1.55 -0.36
CA VAL A 81 30.87 -0.95 -1.61
C VAL A 81 31.72 0.29 -1.87
N HIS A 82 32.63 0.19 -2.83
CA HIS A 82 33.52 1.28 -3.23
C HIS A 82 32.79 2.20 -4.19
N LEU A 83 32.68 3.45 -3.81
CA LEU A 83 31.99 4.51 -4.53
C LEU A 83 32.98 5.58 -4.99
N THR A 84 32.76 6.15 -6.17
CA THR A 84 33.40 7.40 -6.59
C THR A 84 32.35 8.44 -6.91
N ILE A 85 32.68 9.72 -6.67
CA ILE A 85 31.88 10.82 -7.20
C ILE A 85 31.96 10.78 -8.72
N THR A 86 30.83 11.01 -9.37
CA THR A 86 30.72 11.05 -10.83
C THR A 86 30.75 12.51 -11.29
N ASP A 87 31.46 12.80 -12.39
CA ASP A 87 31.43 14.12 -13.04
C ASP A 87 30.09 14.32 -13.76
N ASP A 88 29.57 15.54 -13.76
CA ASP A 88 28.39 15.96 -14.52
C ASP A 88 28.57 15.71 -16.04
N ASN A 89 29.81 15.68 -16.52
CA ASN A 89 30.19 15.41 -17.91
C ASN A 89 30.43 13.92 -18.23
N ASP A 90 30.17 12.99 -17.30
CA ASP A 90 30.42 11.57 -17.51
C ASP A 90 29.55 11.01 -18.68
N PRO A 91 30.15 10.48 -19.76
CA PRO A 91 29.42 10.00 -20.93
C PRO A 91 28.47 8.83 -20.63
N GLN A 92 28.81 7.97 -19.67
CA GLN A 92 27.96 6.86 -19.25
C GLN A 92 26.81 7.34 -18.37
N LEU A 93 27.03 8.37 -17.52
CA LEU A 93 25.95 9.03 -16.79
C LEU A 93 24.98 9.70 -17.75
N SER A 94 25.48 10.45 -18.74
CA SER A 94 24.67 11.02 -19.83
C SER A 94 23.89 9.94 -20.58
N THR A 95 24.52 8.80 -20.90
CA THR A 95 23.86 7.66 -21.54
C THR A 95 22.78 7.05 -20.64
N LEU A 96 23.03 6.89 -19.35
CA LEU A 96 22.05 6.40 -18.38
C LEU A 96 20.88 7.38 -18.23
N THR A 97 21.14 8.68 -18.10
CA THR A 97 20.13 9.73 -18.07
C THR A 97 19.33 9.74 -19.37
N ASN A 98 19.95 9.54 -20.52
CA ASN A 98 19.26 9.44 -21.80
C ASN A 98 18.44 8.15 -21.92
N ARG A 99 18.89 7.01 -21.39
CA ARG A 99 18.10 5.77 -21.30
C ARG A 99 16.91 5.94 -20.38
N ILE A 100 17.10 6.53 -19.19
CA ILE A 100 16.01 6.87 -18.28
C ILE A 100 15.05 7.83 -18.99
N LYS A 101 15.55 8.86 -19.70
CA LYS A 101 14.74 9.78 -20.53
C LYS A 101 13.96 9.07 -21.65
N GLN A 102 14.54 8.05 -22.27
CA GLN A 102 13.88 7.23 -23.28
C GLN A 102 12.86 6.27 -22.65
N GLU A 103 13.15 5.67 -21.50
CA GLU A 103 12.23 4.81 -20.75
C GLU A 103 11.06 5.59 -20.17
N ILE A 104 11.26 6.85 -19.77
CA ILE A 104 10.18 7.76 -19.35
C ILE A 104 9.43 8.35 -20.55
N SER A 105 9.96 8.28 -21.78
CA SER A 105 9.24 8.74 -22.96
C SER A 105 8.03 7.83 -23.27
N GLY A 106 6.92 8.42 -23.71
CA GLY A 106 5.67 7.70 -23.95
C GLY A 106 4.94 7.28 -22.65
N THR A 107 4.88 5.97 -22.37
CA THR A 107 4.11 5.44 -21.22
C THR A 107 4.86 5.49 -19.88
N GLY A 108 6.16 5.78 -19.90
CA GLY A 108 6.99 5.77 -18.69
C GLY A 108 6.66 6.88 -17.70
N TRP A 109 6.21 8.06 -18.15
CA TRP A 109 5.69 9.09 -17.27
C TRP A 109 4.48 8.63 -16.43
N TYR A 110 3.60 7.80 -17.00
CA TYR A 110 2.47 7.25 -16.23
C TYR A 110 2.94 6.26 -15.16
N ARG A 111 3.96 5.46 -15.47
CA ARG A 111 4.60 4.56 -14.50
C ARG A 111 5.27 5.36 -13.39
N MET A 112 5.98 6.43 -13.71
CA MET A 112 6.61 7.32 -12.73
C MET A 112 5.55 7.92 -11.80
N GLY A 113 4.47 8.47 -12.33
CA GLY A 113 3.37 8.99 -11.52
C GLY A 113 2.75 7.91 -10.62
N LYS A 114 2.57 6.69 -11.13
CA LYS A 114 2.06 5.56 -10.33
C LYS A 114 3.02 5.17 -9.21
N LEU A 115 4.33 5.17 -9.48
CA LEU A 115 5.35 4.91 -8.47
C LEU A 115 5.36 6.00 -7.40
N MET A 116 5.32 7.27 -7.79
CA MET A 116 5.19 8.41 -6.87
C MET A 116 3.96 8.28 -5.96
N LEU A 117 2.81 7.84 -6.50
CA LEU A 117 1.62 7.53 -5.70
C LEU A 117 1.84 6.37 -4.72
N GLN A 118 2.59 5.33 -5.11
CA GLN A 118 2.88 4.19 -4.24
C GLN A 118 3.82 4.55 -3.10
N VAL A 119 4.79 5.44 -3.33
CA VAL A 119 5.74 5.90 -2.30
C VAL A 119 5.25 7.12 -1.51
N GLY A 120 4.02 7.60 -1.78
CA GLY A 120 3.40 8.70 -1.04
C GLY A 120 3.81 10.11 -1.46
N HIS A 121 4.54 10.27 -2.57
CA HIS A 121 4.87 11.57 -3.15
C HIS A 121 3.70 12.14 -3.97
N PHE A 122 2.59 12.42 -3.29
CA PHE A 122 1.34 12.82 -3.94
C PHE A 122 1.43 14.16 -4.67
N ASP A 123 2.19 15.13 -4.16
CA ASP A 123 2.28 16.47 -4.78
C ASP A 123 3.09 16.42 -6.09
N GLN A 124 4.21 15.69 -6.09
CA GLN A 124 5.01 15.46 -7.30
C GLN A 124 4.23 14.67 -8.36
N ALA A 125 3.46 13.65 -7.92
CA ALA A 125 2.58 12.90 -8.83
C ALA A 125 1.52 13.83 -9.46
N GLU A 126 0.97 14.75 -8.69
CA GLU A 126 -0.03 15.71 -9.18
C GLU A 126 0.56 16.71 -10.17
N GLU A 127 1.72 17.29 -9.86
CA GLU A 127 2.45 18.17 -10.79
C GLU A 127 2.73 17.46 -12.11
N LEU A 128 3.27 16.24 -12.05
CA LEU A 128 3.54 15.42 -13.23
C LEU A 128 2.26 15.17 -14.05
N TYR A 129 1.18 14.72 -13.43
CA TYR A 129 -0.06 14.45 -14.16
C TYR A 129 -0.69 15.72 -14.75
N ASN A 130 -0.57 16.88 -14.08
CA ASN A 130 -1.04 18.15 -14.62
C ASN A 130 -0.20 18.60 -15.84
N GLU A 131 1.12 18.42 -15.80
CA GLU A 131 1.98 18.69 -16.96
C GLU A 131 1.68 17.75 -18.14
N LEU A 132 1.48 16.46 -17.87
CA LEU A 132 1.03 15.52 -18.90
C LEU A 132 -0.33 15.91 -19.48
N LEU A 133 -1.24 16.43 -18.66
CA LEU A 133 -2.57 16.87 -19.10
C LEU A 133 -2.50 18.04 -20.06
N LYS A 134 -1.64 19.03 -19.79
CA LYS A 134 -1.40 20.19 -20.67
C LYS A 134 -0.88 19.75 -22.04
N ASN A 135 0.00 18.75 -22.06
CA ASN A 135 0.63 18.23 -23.28
C ASN A 135 -0.16 17.09 -23.95
N ALA A 136 -1.35 16.76 -23.45
CA ALA A 136 -2.14 15.64 -23.96
C ALA A 136 -2.81 15.97 -25.30
N SER A 137 -2.31 15.34 -26.37
CA SER A 137 -2.79 15.50 -27.74
C SER A 137 -4.03 14.68 -28.09
N THR A 138 -4.30 13.58 -27.37
CA THR A 138 -5.43 12.68 -27.65
C THR A 138 -6.41 12.61 -26.48
N ASN A 139 -7.68 12.36 -26.80
CA ASN A 139 -8.71 12.09 -25.79
C ASN A 139 -8.38 10.84 -24.95
N SER A 140 -7.74 9.83 -25.54
CA SER A 140 -7.29 8.63 -24.82
C SER A 140 -6.26 8.98 -23.74
N ASN A 141 -5.26 9.80 -24.06
CA ASN A 141 -4.26 10.27 -23.10
C ASN A 141 -4.92 11.11 -21.99
N ARG A 142 -5.80 12.05 -22.35
CA ARG A 142 -6.54 12.87 -21.38
C ARG A 142 -7.38 12.01 -20.43
N ALA A 143 -8.09 11.02 -20.95
CA ALA A 143 -8.84 10.07 -20.13
C ALA A 143 -7.88 9.39 -19.14
N HIS A 144 -6.81 8.74 -19.62
CA HIS A 144 -5.88 8.06 -18.73
C HIS A 144 -5.36 8.98 -17.60
N ILE A 145 -5.00 10.22 -17.92
CA ILE A 145 -4.53 11.20 -16.94
C ILE A 145 -5.63 11.57 -15.94
N TYR A 146 -6.86 11.79 -16.39
CA TYR A 146 -8.00 12.03 -15.48
C TYR A 146 -8.26 10.85 -14.55
N HIS A 147 -8.13 9.61 -15.02
CA HIS A 147 -8.25 8.44 -14.15
C HIS A 147 -7.18 8.43 -13.05
N GLN A 148 -5.93 8.74 -13.39
CA GLN A 148 -4.84 8.82 -12.40
C GLN A 148 -5.01 9.98 -11.43
N LEU A 149 -5.42 11.17 -11.89
CA LEU A 149 -5.73 12.31 -11.03
C LEU A 149 -6.91 12.00 -10.10
N GLY A 150 -7.93 11.28 -10.57
CA GLY A 150 -9.03 10.80 -9.74
C GLY A 150 -8.54 9.91 -8.60
N ARG A 151 -7.68 8.94 -8.93
CA ARG A 151 -7.05 8.04 -7.94
C ARG A 151 -6.18 8.79 -6.95
N LEU A 152 -5.35 9.71 -7.42
CA LEU A 152 -4.50 10.56 -6.58
C LEU A 152 -5.34 11.33 -5.57
N LYS A 153 -6.42 11.98 -6.03
CA LYS A 153 -7.30 12.75 -5.15
C LYS A 153 -8.07 11.88 -4.18
N HIS A 154 -8.43 10.66 -4.59
CA HIS A 154 -9.07 9.69 -3.70
C HIS A 154 -8.11 9.27 -2.58
N GLN A 155 -6.85 8.97 -2.89
CA GLN A 155 -5.82 8.63 -1.90
C GLN A 155 -5.49 9.79 -0.95
N GLN A 156 -5.50 11.04 -1.44
CA GLN A 156 -5.35 12.24 -0.62
C GLN A 156 -6.59 12.55 0.27
N GLY A 157 -7.67 11.77 0.19
CA GLY A 157 -8.94 12.07 0.88
C GLY A 157 -9.71 13.26 0.29
N LYS A 158 -9.27 13.82 -0.86
CA LYS A 158 -9.91 14.96 -1.54
C LYS A 158 -11.06 14.47 -2.42
N TYR A 159 -12.05 13.82 -1.82
CA TYR A 159 -13.11 13.07 -2.51
C TYR A 159 -13.90 13.88 -3.57
N PRO A 160 -14.34 15.14 -3.33
CA PRO A 160 -15.04 15.89 -4.37
C PRO A 160 -14.21 16.15 -5.63
N LYS A 161 -12.88 16.31 -5.49
CA LYS A 161 -11.98 16.46 -6.63
C LYS A 161 -11.79 15.12 -7.36
N ALA A 162 -11.72 14.01 -6.60
CA ALA A 162 -11.62 12.67 -7.17
C ALA A 162 -12.82 12.35 -8.07
N VAL A 163 -14.05 12.60 -7.58
CA VAL A 163 -15.28 12.41 -8.36
C VAL A 163 -15.23 13.22 -9.66
N LYS A 164 -14.89 14.52 -9.60
CA LYS A 164 -14.80 15.36 -10.80
C LYS A 164 -13.85 14.82 -11.87
N PHE A 165 -12.70 14.27 -11.45
CA PHE A 165 -11.75 13.68 -12.39
C PHE A 165 -12.26 12.35 -12.98
N TYR A 166 -12.87 11.49 -12.17
CA TYR A 166 -13.49 10.26 -12.67
C TYR A 166 -14.68 10.52 -13.59
N GLU A 167 -15.49 11.55 -13.34
CA GLU A 167 -16.58 11.98 -14.22
C GLU A 167 -16.04 12.46 -15.58
N LYS A 168 -14.96 13.26 -15.60
CA LYS A 168 -14.29 13.66 -16.85
C LYS A 168 -13.73 12.47 -17.62
N TYR A 169 -13.14 11.50 -16.93
CA TYR A 169 -12.72 10.24 -17.55
C TYR A 169 -13.92 9.51 -18.19
N LEU A 170 -15.02 9.38 -17.44
CA LEU A 170 -16.21 8.66 -17.88
C LEU A 170 -16.87 9.34 -19.08
N GLU A 171 -16.90 10.68 -19.10
CA GLU A 171 -17.42 11.46 -20.22
C GLU A 171 -16.64 11.19 -21.52
N ILE A 172 -15.31 11.13 -21.44
CA ILE A 172 -14.50 10.78 -22.61
C ILE A 172 -14.76 9.34 -23.04
N LYS A 173 -14.77 8.40 -22.09
CA LYS A 173 -14.93 6.97 -22.41
C LYS A 173 -16.28 6.64 -23.02
N ARG A 174 -17.37 7.22 -22.52
CA ARG A 174 -18.73 7.04 -23.09
C ARG A 174 -18.86 7.54 -24.53
N LYS A 175 -18.03 8.50 -24.95
CA LYS A 175 -18.02 8.98 -26.36
C LYS A 175 -17.23 8.04 -27.29
N THR A 176 -16.41 7.15 -26.74
CA THR A 176 -15.46 6.32 -27.50
C THR A 176 -15.73 4.83 -27.41
N LEU A 177 -16.51 4.38 -26.42
CA LEU A 177 -16.76 2.98 -26.12
C LEU A 177 -18.28 2.70 -26.13
N PRO A 178 -18.69 1.47 -26.44
CA PRO A 178 -20.06 0.99 -26.22
C PRO A 178 -20.52 1.18 -24.77
N GLU A 179 -21.84 1.29 -24.55
CA GLU A 179 -22.40 1.49 -23.21
C GLU A 179 -22.17 0.30 -22.27
N ASP A 180 -22.03 -0.89 -22.83
CA ASP A 180 -21.76 -2.16 -22.15
C ASP A 180 -20.26 -2.49 -22.05
N ASP A 181 -19.35 -1.55 -22.35
CA ASP A 181 -17.92 -1.81 -22.20
C ASP A 181 -17.53 -2.02 -20.73
N ALA A 182 -16.93 -3.17 -20.41
CA ALA A 182 -16.54 -3.56 -19.06
C ALA A 182 -15.61 -2.54 -18.35
N SER A 183 -14.83 -1.74 -19.09
CA SER A 183 -13.98 -0.70 -18.50
C SER A 183 -14.77 0.46 -17.88
N LEU A 184 -16.03 0.66 -18.32
CA LEU A 184 -16.96 1.61 -17.72
C LEU A 184 -17.39 1.14 -16.33
N ALA A 185 -17.57 -0.17 -16.12
CA ALA A 185 -17.93 -0.74 -14.81
C ALA A 185 -16.87 -0.42 -13.75
N SER A 186 -15.58 -0.59 -14.06
CA SER A 186 -14.48 -0.25 -13.15
C SER A 186 -14.51 1.22 -12.71
N THR A 187 -14.87 2.11 -13.62
CA THR A 187 -14.93 3.55 -13.33
C THR A 187 -16.13 3.91 -12.47
N CYS A 188 -17.30 3.36 -12.81
CA CYS A 188 -18.48 3.47 -11.96
C CYS A 188 -18.18 2.95 -10.54
N GLY A 189 -17.50 1.81 -10.43
CA GLY A 189 -17.05 1.26 -9.15
C GLY A 189 -16.12 2.19 -8.37
N ASN A 190 -15.17 2.86 -9.03
CA ASN A 190 -14.30 3.84 -8.39
C ASN A 190 -15.07 5.07 -7.89
N ILE A 191 -16.02 5.58 -8.68
CA ILE A 191 -16.89 6.69 -8.25
C ILE A 191 -17.78 6.28 -7.07
N GLY A 192 -18.37 5.08 -7.14
CA GLY A 192 -19.15 4.48 -6.05
C GLY A 192 -18.33 4.39 -4.76
N LEU A 193 -17.07 3.94 -4.85
CA LEU A 193 -16.15 3.88 -3.71
C LEU A 193 -15.88 5.25 -3.11
N VAL A 194 -15.66 6.27 -3.95
CA VAL A 194 -15.45 7.64 -3.46
C VAL A 194 -16.70 8.16 -2.76
N TYR A 195 -17.90 7.95 -3.31
CA TYR A 195 -19.14 8.34 -2.65
C TYR A 195 -19.39 7.58 -1.34
N LYS A 196 -19.06 6.29 -1.28
CA LYS A 196 -19.13 5.50 -0.05
C LYS A 196 -18.23 6.10 1.04
N ASN A 197 -16.98 6.46 0.70
CA ASN A 197 -16.05 7.07 1.65
C ASN A 197 -16.48 8.49 2.09
N MET A 198 -17.37 9.14 1.34
CA MET A 198 -18.04 10.38 1.74
C MET A 198 -19.33 10.15 2.56
N ASN A 199 -19.65 8.90 2.89
CA ASN A 199 -20.93 8.47 3.49
C ASN A 199 -22.16 8.90 2.66
N LYS A 200 -22.01 9.05 1.34
CA LYS A 200 -23.10 9.37 0.41
C LYS A 200 -23.64 8.07 -0.19
N TYR A 201 -24.25 7.24 0.65
CA TYR A 201 -24.59 5.87 0.32
C TYR A 201 -25.55 5.72 -0.88
N SER A 202 -26.58 6.56 -1.00
CA SER A 202 -27.50 6.50 -2.15
C SER A 202 -26.79 6.71 -3.49
N LYS A 203 -25.82 7.64 -3.55
CA LYS A 203 -24.99 7.84 -4.75
C LYS A 203 -24.00 6.70 -4.94
N ALA A 204 -23.46 6.14 -3.87
CA ALA A 204 -22.59 4.97 -3.98
C ALA A 204 -23.33 3.78 -4.59
N LEU A 205 -24.56 3.51 -4.14
CA LEU A 205 -25.43 2.48 -4.70
C LEU A 205 -25.73 2.72 -6.18
N GLU A 206 -26.15 3.94 -6.56
CA GLU A 206 -26.42 4.28 -7.98
C GLU A 206 -25.24 3.89 -8.89
N PHE A 207 -24.01 4.24 -8.49
CA PHE A 207 -22.82 3.92 -9.28
C PHE A 207 -22.41 2.45 -9.21
N TYR A 208 -22.57 1.78 -8.07
CA TYR A 208 -22.26 0.35 -7.96
C TYR A 208 -23.28 -0.54 -8.67
N GLU A 209 -24.56 -0.20 -8.64
CA GLU A 209 -25.62 -0.87 -9.38
C GLU A 209 -25.41 -0.71 -10.88
N LYS A 210 -25.07 0.50 -11.33
CA LYS A 210 -24.67 0.73 -12.73
C LYS A 210 -23.44 -0.08 -13.12
N ALA A 211 -22.44 -0.19 -12.24
CA ALA A 211 -21.28 -1.02 -12.49
C ALA A 211 -21.68 -2.50 -12.61
N LEU A 212 -22.54 -2.99 -11.72
CA LEU A 212 -23.05 -4.35 -11.72
C LEU A 212 -23.84 -4.66 -13.00
N GLU A 213 -24.72 -3.77 -13.45
CA GLU A 213 -25.48 -3.91 -14.70
C GLU A 213 -24.54 -4.09 -15.90
N ILE A 214 -23.52 -3.22 -16.03
CA ILE A 214 -22.52 -3.33 -17.10
C ILE A 214 -21.76 -4.65 -16.99
N THR A 215 -21.33 -5.06 -15.79
CA THR A 215 -20.63 -6.34 -15.58
C THR A 215 -21.50 -7.53 -15.98
N ILE A 216 -22.81 -7.53 -15.67
CA ILE A 216 -23.73 -8.62 -16.03
C ILE A 216 -23.88 -8.75 -17.54
N ILE A 217 -23.95 -7.64 -18.26
CA ILE A 217 -24.12 -7.63 -19.72
C ILE A 217 -22.81 -8.03 -20.42
N SER A 218 -21.68 -7.56 -19.92
CA SER A 218 -20.39 -7.63 -20.60
C SER A 218 -19.54 -8.85 -20.30
N LEU A 219 -19.83 -9.58 -19.21
CA LEU A 219 -18.97 -10.65 -18.70
C LEU A 219 -19.76 -11.92 -18.38
N PRO A 220 -19.11 -13.09 -18.37
CA PRO A 220 -19.76 -14.35 -17.98
C PRO A 220 -20.37 -14.29 -16.58
N ALA A 221 -21.45 -15.04 -16.34
CA ALA A 221 -22.19 -15.04 -15.08
C ALA A 221 -21.37 -15.44 -13.84
N ASN A 222 -20.22 -16.08 -14.01
CA ASN A 222 -19.29 -16.47 -12.95
C ASN A 222 -18.00 -15.62 -12.91
N HIS A 223 -17.96 -14.48 -13.61
CA HIS A 223 -16.77 -13.65 -13.68
C HIS A 223 -16.42 -13.05 -12.29
N PRO A 224 -15.14 -13.00 -11.90
CA PRO A 224 -14.72 -12.47 -10.60
C PRO A 224 -15.21 -11.04 -10.28
N ASP A 225 -15.38 -10.21 -11.32
CA ASP A 225 -15.86 -8.83 -11.16
C ASP A 225 -17.29 -8.75 -10.60
N LEU A 226 -18.15 -9.73 -10.89
CA LEU A 226 -19.50 -9.80 -10.30
C LEU A 226 -19.41 -9.98 -8.78
N ALA A 227 -18.48 -10.81 -8.30
CA ALA A 227 -18.24 -11.01 -6.88
C ALA A 227 -17.79 -9.70 -6.22
N THR A 228 -16.91 -8.95 -6.89
CA THR A 228 -16.45 -7.64 -6.43
C THR A 228 -17.59 -6.63 -6.36
N SER A 229 -18.45 -6.57 -7.38
CA SER A 229 -19.62 -5.69 -7.42
C SER A 229 -20.59 -6.00 -6.28
N TYR A 230 -20.95 -7.27 -6.07
CA TYR A 230 -21.80 -7.67 -4.94
C TYR A 230 -21.18 -7.33 -3.59
N ASN A 231 -19.88 -7.57 -3.40
CA ASN A 231 -19.19 -7.20 -2.16
C ASN A 231 -19.23 -5.69 -1.89
N ASN A 232 -19.07 -4.87 -2.93
CA ASN A 232 -19.09 -3.42 -2.79
C ASN A 232 -20.48 -2.90 -2.44
N ILE A 233 -21.53 -3.45 -3.05
CA ILE A 233 -22.92 -3.13 -2.71
C ILE A 233 -23.24 -3.56 -1.27
N GLY A 234 -22.83 -4.78 -0.88
CA GLY A 234 -22.96 -5.26 0.50
C GLY A 234 -22.29 -4.33 1.50
N ALA A 235 -21.10 -3.81 1.19
CA ALA A 235 -20.39 -2.84 2.03
C ALA A 235 -21.06 -1.47 2.12
N VAL A 236 -21.90 -1.09 1.15
CA VAL A 236 -22.71 0.13 1.26
C VAL A 236 -23.89 -0.10 2.20
N TYR A 237 -24.61 -1.22 2.06
CA TYR A 237 -25.72 -1.55 2.96
C TYR A 237 -25.24 -1.78 4.40
N ASP A 238 -24.07 -2.39 4.61
CA ASP A 238 -23.46 -2.53 5.94
C ASP A 238 -23.19 -1.15 6.57
N GLY A 239 -22.64 -0.21 5.81
CA GLY A 239 -22.45 1.17 6.28
C GLY A 239 -23.73 1.98 6.50
N MET A 240 -24.87 1.50 5.97
CA MET A 240 -26.20 2.05 6.24
C MET A 240 -26.91 1.37 7.43
N ASP A 241 -26.24 0.42 8.09
CA ASP A 241 -26.83 -0.48 9.11
C ASP A 241 -27.99 -1.35 8.58
N GLU A 242 -28.10 -1.52 7.27
CA GLU A 242 -29.07 -2.38 6.59
C GLU A 242 -28.52 -3.82 6.49
N TYR A 243 -28.24 -4.40 7.66
CA TYR A 243 -27.52 -5.67 7.80
C TYR A 243 -28.13 -6.86 7.03
N PRO A 244 -29.47 -7.07 6.98
CA PRO A 244 -30.04 -8.18 6.21
C PRO A 244 -29.73 -8.09 4.71
N THR A 245 -29.79 -6.89 4.14
CA THR A 245 -29.48 -6.67 2.72
C THR A 245 -27.97 -6.77 2.48
N ALA A 246 -27.15 -6.25 3.38
CA ALA A 246 -25.70 -6.42 3.32
C ALA A 246 -25.30 -7.91 3.28
N LEU A 247 -25.91 -8.71 4.16
CA LEU A 247 -25.69 -10.15 4.25
C LEU A 247 -26.05 -10.87 2.94
N GLU A 248 -27.18 -10.53 2.32
CA GLU A 248 -27.59 -11.10 1.03
C GLU A 248 -26.52 -10.86 -0.06
N TYR A 249 -26.01 -9.64 -0.16
CA TYR A 249 -25.00 -9.27 -1.14
C TYR A 249 -23.63 -9.89 -0.85
N TYR A 250 -23.21 -9.96 0.41
CA TYR A 250 -21.98 -10.65 0.79
C TYR A 250 -22.05 -12.15 0.53
N GLU A 251 -23.21 -12.79 0.76
CA GLU A 251 -23.46 -14.19 0.43
C GLU A 251 -23.39 -14.45 -1.09
N LYS A 252 -23.99 -13.58 -1.92
CA LYS A 252 -23.85 -13.64 -3.38
C LYS A 252 -22.39 -13.55 -3.82
N SER A 253 -21.63 -12.62 -3.25
CA SER A 253 -20.20 -12.46 -3.52
C SER A 253 -19.39 -13.70 -3.12
N ARG A 254 -19.60 -14.21 -1.91
CA ARG A 254 -18.91 -15.40 -1.40
C ARG A 254 -19.15 -16.61 -2.27
N LYS A 255 -20.42 -16.92 -2.58
CA LYS A 255 -20.79 -18.09 -3.40
C LYS A 255 -20.11 -18.05 -4.76
N LEU A 256 -20.00 -16.87 -5.37
CA LEU A 256 -19.31 -16.73 -6.64
C LEU A 256 -17.80 -16.98 -6.49
N ARG A 257 -17.18 -16.41 -5.46
CA ARG A 257 -15.76 -16.63 -5.13
C ARG A 257 -15.45 -18.11 -4.89
N GLU A 258 -16.34 -18.85 -4.21
CA GLU A 258 -16.20 -20.29 -3.96
C GLU A 258 -16.19 -21.13 -5.24
N ILE A 259 -16.73 -20.64 -6.35
CA ILE A 259 -16.73 -21.35 -7.64
C ILE A 259 -15.35 -21.34 -8.30
N TYR A 260 -14.61 -20.23 -8.22
CA TYR A 260 -13.37 -20.03 -8.99
C TYR A 260 -12.09 -19.89 -8.14
N LEU A 261 -12.22 -19.71 -6.82
CA LEU A 261 -11.07 -19.61 -5.93
C LEU A 261 -10.77 -20.93 -5.21
N PRO A 262 -9.49 -21.26 -5.01
CA PRO A 262 -9.10 -22.30 -4.06
C PRO A 262 -9.64 -22.01 -2.66
N ALA A 263 -9.97 -23.05 -1.90
CA ALA A 263 -10.57 -22.92 -0.56
C ALA A 263 -9.72 -22.13 0.45
N ASN A 264 -8.40 -22.03 0.23
CA ASN A 264 -7.48 -21.27 1.06
C ASN A 264 -7.16 -19.86 0.51
N HIS A 265 -7.92 -19.35 -0.47
CA HIS A 265 -7.66 -18.04 -1.06
C HIS A 265 -8.02 -16.88 -0.10
N PRO A 266 -7.17 -15.85 0.08
CA PRO A 266 -7.42 -14.73 0.99
C PRO A 266 -8.72 -13.95 0.74
N ASP A 267 -9.21 -13.89 -0.50
CA ASP A 267 -10.49 -13.25 -0.81
C ASP A 267 -11.69 -13.99 -0.20
N LEU A 268 -11.60 -15.31 -0.01
CA LEU A 268 -12.62 -16.07 0.72
C LEU A 268 -12.57 -15.72 2.22
N ALA A 269 -11.38 -15.56 2.79
CA ALA A 269 -11.25 -15.08 4.18
C ALA A 269 -11.91 -13.70 4.35
N THR A 270 -11.71 -12.80 3.38
CA THR A 270 -12.36 -11.48 3.38
C THR A 270 -13.87 -11.60 3.30
N SER A 271 -14.41 -12.46 2.43
CA SER A 271 -15.85 -12.72 2.34
C SER A 271 -16.44 -13.23 3.65
N TYR A 272 -15.81 -14.25 4.26
CA TYR A 272 -16.28 -14.79 5.54
C TYR A 272 -16.17 -13.75 6.66
N ASN A 273 -15.11 -12.95 6.69
CA ASN A 273 -14.97 -11.88 7.68
C ASN A 273 -16.07 -10.82 7.56
N ASN A 274 -16.42 -10.39 6.34
CA ASN A 274 -17.50 -9.42 6.13
C ASN A 274 -18.86 -9.97 6.59
N ILE A 275 -19.16 -11.24 6.28
CA ILE A 275 -20.36 -11.91 6.76
C ILE A 275 -20.36 -12.02 8.29
N GLY A 276 -19.22 -12.42 8.88
CA GLY A 276 -19.05 -12.50 10.33
C GLY A 276 -19.31 -11.15 11.02
N LEU A 277 -18.83 -10.06 10.44
CA LEU A 277 -19.06 -8.70 10.93
C LEU A 277 -20.54 -8.31 10.93
N VAL A 278 -21.24 -8.58 9.82
CA VAL A 278 -22.68 -8.30 9.72
C VAL A 278 -23.47 -9.14 10.75
N CYS A 279 -23.16 -10.43 10.88
CA CYS A 279 -23.77 -11.28 11.89
C CYS A 279 -23.50 -10.78 13.32
N ASP A 280 -22.27 -10.31 13.59
CA ASP A 280 -21.89 -9.77 14.90
C ASP A 280 -22.67 -8.49 15.22
N ASN A 281 -22.83 -7.58 14.24
CA ASN A 281 -23.61 -6.36 14.40
C ASN A 281 -25.11 -6.63 14.57
N MET A 282 -25.63 -7.72 13.99
CA MET A 282 -27.00 -8.21 14.22
C MET A 282 -27.19 -8.89 15.59
N GLY A 283 -26.11 -9.10 16.37
CA GLY A 283 -26.15 -9.85 17.64
C GLY A 283 -26.19 -11.37 17.46
N GLU A 284 -26.00 -11.88 16.24
CA GLU A 284 -25.92 -13.31 15.94
C GLU A 284 -24.51 -13.87 16.22
N TYR A 285 -24.04 -13.68 17.46
CA TYR A 285 -22.64 -13.90 17.84
C TYR A 285 -22.11 -15.31 17.53
N SER A 286 -22.92 -16.36 17.72
CA SER A 286 -22.51 -17.74 17.41
C SER A 286 -22.19 -17.92 15.92
N LYS A 287 -23.01 -17.36 15.02
CA LYS A 287 -22.74 -17.41 13.57
C LYS A 287 -21.55 -16.52 13.21
N ALA A 288 -21.41 -15.36 13.85
CA ALA A 288 -20.26 -14.48 13.66
C ALA A 288 -18.94 -15.22 13.95
N LEU A 289 -18.87 -15.91 15.10
CA LEU A 289 -17.73 -16.72 15.49
C LEU A 289 -17.40 -17.81 14.46
N GLU A 290 -18.41 -18.56 13.97
CA GLU A 290 -18.19 -19.57 12.92
C GLU A 290 -17.56 -18.98 11.65
N PHE A 291 -18.01 -17.80 11.24
CA PHE A 291 -17.49 -17.13 10.05
C PHE A 291 -16.10 -16.53 10.28
N TYR A 292 -15.86 -15.91 11.42
CA TYR A 292 -14.53 -15.41 11.78
C TYR A 292 -13.50 -16.54 11.92
N ASP A 293 -13.87 -17.68 12.48
CA ASP A 293 -12.99 -18.85 12.58
C ASP A 293 -12.62 -19.40 11.20
N LYS A 294 -13.60 -19.50 10.29
CA LYS A 294 -13.33 -19.88 8.88
C LYS A 294 -12.38 -18.89 8.21
N ALA A 295 -12.62 -17.60 8.35
CA ALA A 295 -11.75 -16.56 7.79
C ALA A 295 -10.32 -16.64 8.34
N ASN A 296 -10.19 -16.78 9.67
CA ASN A 296 -8.89 -16.84 10.33
C ASN A 296 -8.12 -18.11 9.96
N LYS A 297 -8.80 -19.26 9.82
CA LYS A 297 -8.19 -20.51 9.36
C LYS A 297 -7.64 -20.38 7.94
N ILE A 298 -8.37 -19.74 7.03
CA ILE A 298 -7.88 -19.47 5.68
C ILE A 298 -6.66 -18.56 5.71
N ASN A 299 -6.71 -17.47 6.48
CA ASN A 299 -5.57 -16.55 6.62
C ASN A 299 -4.32 -17.26 7.18
N GLN A 300 -4.48 -18.15 8.17
CA GLN A 300 -3.37 -18.95 8.72
C GLN A 300 -2.76 -19.94 7.73
N GLN A 301 -3.55 -20.43 6.76
CA GLN A 301 -3.07 -21.34 5.71
C GLN A 301 -2.40 -20.60 4.54
N SER A 302 -2.70 -19.32 4.35
CA SER A 302 -2.30 -18.55 3.16
C SER A 302 -1.29 -17.44 3.44
N LEU A 303 -1.13 -17.02 4.70
CA LEU A 303 -0.31 -15.87 5.08
C LEU A 303 0.76 -16.27 6.11
N LEU A 304 1.82 -15.47 6.20
CA LEU A 304 2.82 -15.61 7.26
C LEU A 304 2.17 -15.44 8.64
N ALA A 305 2.69 -16.14 9.64
CA ALA A 305 2.11 -16.18 10.98
C ALA A 305 1.99 -14.81 11.68
N ASN A 306 2.80 -13.83 11.28
CA ASN A 306 2.76 -12.46 11.78
C ASN A 306 1.89 -11.51 10.93
N HIS A 307 1.13 -12.00 9.94
CA HIS A 307 0.38 -11.13 9.05
C HIS A 307 -0.76 -10.40 9.79
N PRO A 308 -0.95 -9.07 9.58
CA PRO A 308 -1.99 -8.29 10.27
C PRO A 308 -3.42 -8.84 10.14
N HIS A 309 -3.77 -9.49 9.03
CA HIS A 309 -5.09 -10.10 8.86
C HIS A 309 -5.39 -11.23 9.86
N ILE A 310 -4.37 -12.00 10.28
CA ILE A 310 -4.54 -13.03 11.32
C ILE A 310 -4.83 -12.35 12.67
N ALA A 311 -4.15 -11.25 12.96
CA ALA A 311 -4.41 -10.44 14.16
C ALA A 311 -5.83 -9.85 14.15
N SER A 312 -6.29 -9.32 13.01
CA SER A 312 -7.66 -8.83 12.87
C SER A 312 -8.69 -9.93 13.13
N GLY A 313 -8.46 -11.16 12.65
CA GLY A 313 -9.31 -12.31 12.95
C GLY A 313 -9.41 -12.58 14.46
N TYR A 314 -8.28 -12.63 15.16
CA TYR A 314 -8.27 -12.78 16.63
C TYR A 314 -8.95 -11.62 17.35
N ASN A 315 -8.76 -10.38 16.88
CA ASN A 315 -9.43 -9.22 17.43
C ASN A 315 -10.96 -9.31 17.30
N ASN A 316 -11.45 -9.72 16.12
CA ASN A 316 -12.88 -9.85 15.86
C ASN A 316 -13.51 -10.91 16.78
N ILE A 317 -12.91 -12.10 16.85
CA ILE A 317 -13.38 -13.19 17.73
C ILE A 317 -13.33 -12.74 19.21
N GLY A 318 -12.25 -12.09 19.64
CA GLY A 318 -12.11 -11.59 21.01
C GLY A 318 -13.17 -10.53 21.35
N THR A 319 -13.45 -9.62 20.42
CA THR A 319 -14.48 -8.58 20.59
C THR A 319 -15.88 -9.19 20.63
N THR A 320 -16.17 -10.21 19.81
CA THR A 320 -17.43 -10.96 19.88
C THR A 320 -17.62 -11.62 21.25
N TYR A 321 -16.60 -12.30 21.79
CA TYR A 321 -16.68 -12.85 23.15
C TYR A 321 -16.89 -11.78 24.22
N TYR A 322 -16.28 -10.60 24.08
CA TYR A 322 -16.54 -9.46 24.97
C TYR A 322 -18.01 -9.03 24.91
N ARG A 323 -18.60 -8.91 23.71
CA ARG A 323 -20.02 -8.57 23.52
C ARG A 323 -20.96 -9.64 24.10
N MET A 324 -20.54 -10.90 24.13
CA MET A 324 -21.26 -12.00 24.80
C MET A 324 -21.09 -12.01 26.34
N GLY A 325 -20.23 -11.16 26.90
CA GLY A 325 -19.89 -11.18 28.33
C GLY A 325 -18.90 -12.28 28.74
N GLU A 326 -18.30 -12.98 27.78
CA GLU A 326 -17.33 -14.06 28.01
C GLU A 326 -15.90 -13.51 28.09
N TYR A 327 -15.68 -12.60 29.04
CA TYR A 327 -14.44 -11.83 29.18
C TYR A 327 -13.17 -12.69 29.33
N SER A 328 -13.30 -13.85 29.98
CA SER A 328 -12.19 -14.80 30.17
C SER A 328 -11.74 -15.47 28.86
N LYS A 329 -12.63 -15.58 27.87
CA LYS A 329 -12.28 -16.05 26.51
C LYS A 329 -11.80 -14.91 25.62
N ALA A 330 -12.33 -13.70 25.80
CA ALA A 330 -11.96 -12.52 25.03
C ALA A 330 -10.49 -12.11 25.24
N LEU A 331 -10.05 -12.00 26.49
CA LEU A 331 -8.72 -11.47 26.85
C LEU A 331 -7.55 -12.17 26.12
N PRO A 332 -7.40 -13.51 26.16
CA PRO A 332 -6.27 -14.18 25.51
C PRO A 332 -6.26 -14.01 23.99
N LEU A 333 -7.43 -13.87 23.35
CA LEU A 333 -7.53 -13.64 21.91
C LEU A 333 -7.07 -12.23 21.54
N LEU A 334 -7.49 -11.22 22.31
CA LEU A 334 -7.07 -9.84 22.10
C LEU A 334 -5.56 -9.67 22.37
N GLU A 335 -5.02 -10.29 23.41
CA GLU A 335 -3.57 -10.27 23.69
C GLU A 335 -2.76 -10.93 22.56
N LYS A 336 -3.29 -12.01 21.96
CA LYS A 336 -2.70 -12.64 20.78
C LYS A 336 -2.74 -11.73 19.56
N ALA A 337 -3.85 -11.04 19.31
CA ALA A 337 -3.97 -10.05 18.24
C ALA A 337 -2.94 -8.93 18.40
N LEU A 338 -2.82 -8.36 19.62
CA LEU A 338 -1.86 -7.31 19.94
C LEU A 338 -0.40 -7.75 19.68
N SER A 339 -0.06 -8.96 20.11
CA SER A 339 1.28 -9.53 19.90
C SER A 339 1.65 -9.64 18.42
N ILE A 340 0.70 -10.04 17.56
CA ILE A 340 0.91 -10.13 16.12
C ILE A 340 1.00 -8.73 15.49
N PHE A 341 0.12 -7.80 15.86
CA PHE A 341 0.16 -6.43 15.33
C PHE A 341 1.49 -5.73 15.66
N ARG A 342 2.01 -5.87 16.88
CA ARG A 342 3.32 -5.30 17.27
C ARG A 342 4.50 -5.85 16.47
N LYS A 343 4.39 -7.08 15.96
CA LYS A 343 5.43 -7.70 15.11
C LYS A 343 5.34 -7.29 13.64
N SER A 344 4.23 -6.68 13.22
CA SER A 344 3.92 -6.45 11.79
C SER A 344 3.63 -5.00 11.43
N LEU A 345 3.33 -4.15 12.41
CA LEU A 345 2.95 -2.76 12.23
C LEU A 345 3.84 -1.86 13.10
N LEU A 346 3.96 -0.60 12.69
CA LEU A 346 4.55 0.44 13.55
C LEU A 346 3.67 0.65 14.78
N GLU A 347 4.27 0.95 15.95
CA GLU A 347 3.51 1.12 17.21
C GLU A 347 2.43 2.22 17.12
N THR A 348 2.61 3.19 16.22
CA THR A 348 1.65 4.28 15.95
C THR A 348 0.43 3.82 15.12
N HIS A 349 0.35 2.57 14.69
CA HIS A 349 -0.72 2.10 13.83
C HIS A 349 -2.07 2.04 14.59
N PRO A 350 -3.18 2.59 14.06
CA PRO A 350 -4.47 2.66 14.76
C PRO A 350 -4.97 1.32 15.32
N ASN A 351 -4.80 0.22 14.58
CA ASN A 351 -5.21 -1.11 15.04
C ASN A 351 -4.58 -1.53 16.37
N ILE A 352 -3.33 -1.14 16.66
CA ILE A 352 -2.71 -1.44 17.96
C ILE A 352 -3.50 -0.76 19.07
N GLN A 353 -3.88 0.51 18.87
CA GLN A 353 -4.66 1.24 19.86
C GLN A 353 -6.08 0.70 20.03
N VAL A 354 -6.73 0.27 18.96
CA VAL A 354 -8.05 -0.37 19.03
C VAL A 354 -7.99 -1.61 19.93
N VAL A 355 -7.03 -2.50 19.70
CA VAL A 355 -6.89 -3.72 20.51
C VAL A 355 -6.52 -3.40 21.96
N LEU A 356 -5.64 -2.43 22.20
CA LEU A 356 -5.29 -2.00 23.56
C LEU A 356 -6.50 -1.50 24.35
N ASN A 357 -7.35 -0.68 23.72
CA ASN A 357 -8.59 -0.22 24.33
C ASN A 357 -9.53 -1.40 24.65
N SER A 358 -9.69 -2.35 23.71
CA SER A 358 -10.51 -3.55 23.93
C SER A 358 -9.97 -4.41 25.08
N ILE A 359 -8.65 -4.55 25.21
CA ILE A 359 -8.02 -5.27 26.33
C ILE A 359 -8.30 -4.55 27.65
N GLU A 360 -8.19 -3.22 27.69
CA GLU A 360 -8.46 -2.44 28.89
C GLU A 360 -9.92 -2.58 29.34
N GLU A 361 -10.86 -2.53 28.39
CA GLU A 361 -12.29 -2.75 28.67
C GLU A 361 -12.57 -4.15 29.23
N VAL A 362 -11.99 -5.19 28.61
CA VAL A 362 -12.12 -6.57 29.10
C VAL A 362 -11.55 -6.70 30.52
N LYS A 363 -10.40 -6.10 30.81
CA LYS A 363 -9.76 -6.13 32.14
C LYS A 363 -10.58 -5.43 33.22
N LYS A 364 -11.39 -4.43 32.88
CA LYS A 364 -12.32 -3.77 33.83
C LYS A 364 -13.52 -4.65 34.20
N LYS A 365 -13.79 -5.70 33.42
CA LYS A 365 -14.95 -6.60 33.57
C LYS A 365 -14.60 -7.96 34.17
N LEU A 366 -13.31 -8.31 34.23
CA LEU A 366 -12.74 -9.44 34.96
C LEU A 366 -12.50 -9.06 36.42
#